data_AF-A0A1G6GYW3-F1
#
_entry.id   AF-A0A1G6GYW3-F1
#
_cell.length_a   1.000
_cell.length_b   1.000
_cell.length_c   1.000
_cell.angle_alpha   90.00
_cell.angle_beta   90.00
_cell.angle_gamma   90.00
#
_symmetry.space_group_name_H-M   'P 1'
#
loop_
_entity.id
_entity.type
_entity.pdbx_description
1 polymer ?
#
loop_
_entity_poly.entity_id
_entity_poly.type
_entity_poly.pdbx_seq_one_letter_code
_entity_poly.pdbx_strand_id
1 'polypeptide(L)'
;MSEIQPYTSGSTLVPSSSAPWSQHGRAINRLASSTELATLTAAARAQVEQARLDAIDQVAARGMQGVAMVTQFEQQLTQAVPLAASRLQALGDMHALQVAMEISSFTRGLGR
;
A
#
# COMPACT_ATOMS: atom_id res chain seq x y z
N MET A 1 -53.95 29.89 -48.91
CA MET A 1 -52.97 29.71 -47.82
C MET A 1 -53.61 28.73 -46.87
N SER A 2 -53.24 27.45 -46.97
CA SER A 2 -53.87 26.38 -46.20
C SER A 2 -53.05 26.16 -44.93
N GLU A 3 -53.62 26.49 -43.78
CA GLU A 3 -53.01 26.20 -42.49
C GLU A 3 -53.12 24.70 -42.22
N ILE A 4 -51.99 23.99 -42.28
CA ILE A 4 -51.87 22.62 -41.81
C ILE A 4 -51.69 22.70 -40.29
N GLN A 5 -52.76 22.45 -39.54
CA GLN A 5 -52.70 22.24 -38.10
C GLN A 5 -52.16 20.83 -37.80
N PRO A 6 -51.03 20.67 -37.10
CA PRO A 6 -50.58 19.37 -36.64
C PRO A 6 -51.48 18.89 -35.50
N TYR A 7 -52.09 17.73 -35.68
CA TYR A 7 -52.78 16.98 -34.63
C TYR A 7 -51.79 16.62 -33.51
N THR A 8 -51.83 17.32 -32.38
CA THR A 8 -51.21 16.86 -31.14
C THR A 8 -52.18 15.93 -30.42
N SER A 9 -52.27 14.70 -30.92
CA SER A 9 -52.95 13.61 -30.23
C SER A 9 -52.16 13.25 -28.97
N GLY A 10 -52.53 13.88 -27.85
CA GLY A 10 -52.10 13.48 -26.53
C GLY A 10 -52.54 12.05 -26.25
N SER A 11 -51.57 11.13 -26.25
CA SER A 11 -51.66 9.86 -25.54
C SER A 11 -50.25 9.33 -25.33
N THR A 12 -49.55 9.92 -24.36
CA THR A 12 -48.34 9.34 -23.79
C THR A 12 -48.72 8.11 -22.98
N LEU A 13 -48.75 6.95 -23.65
CA LEU A 13 -48.77 5.66 -22.97
C LEU A 13 -47.38 5.42 -22.37
N VAL A 14 -47.18 5.95 -21.17
CA VAL A 14 -46.08 5.55 -20.30
C VAL A 14 -46.40 4.13 -19.81
N PRO A 15 -45.59 3.10 -20.10
CA PRO A 15 -45.77 1.80 -19.48
C PRO A 15 -45.33 1.91 -18.01
N SER A 16 -46.27 2.24 -17.12
CA SER A 16 -46.10 2.09 -15.68
C SER A 16 -46.36 0.63 -15.32
N SER A 17 -45.36 -0.21 -15.59
CA SER A 17 -45.26 -1.53 -14.98
C SER A 17 -43.88 -1.63 -14.34
N SER A 18 -43.70 -0.92 -13.24
CA SER A 18 -42.62 -1.18 -12.29
C SER A 18 -42.87 -2.55 -11.65
N ALA A 19 -42.53 -3.60 -12.37
CA ALA A 19 -42.50 -4.94 -11.83
C ALA A 19 -41.59 -4.91 -10.59
N PRO A 20 -42.03 -5.42 -9.43
CA PRO A 20 -41.25 -5.39 -8.18
C PRO A 20 -39.86 -6.03 -8.32
N TRP A 21 -39.70 -6.91 -9.32
CA TRP A 21 -38.43 -7.52 -9.73
C TRP A 21 -37.39 -6.53 -10.27
N SER A 22 -37.81 -5.47 -10.97
CA SER A 22 -36.91 -4.46 -11.56
C SER A 22 -36.30 -3.49 -10.53
N GLN A 23 -36.98 -3.32 -9.39
CA GLN A 23 -36.46 -2.53 -8.27
C GLN A 23 -35.43 -3.32 -7.46
N HIS A 24 -35.71 -4.60 -7.20
CA HIS A 24 -34.76 -5.52 -6.55
C HIS A 24 -33.49 -5.71 -7.39
N GLY A 25 -33.61 -5.87 -8.72
CA GLY A 25 -32.45 -5.97 -9.60
C GLY A 25 -31.53 -4.74 -9.55
N ARG A 26 -32.09 -3.53 -9.45
CA ARG A 26 -31.29 -2.30 -9.29
C ARG A 26 -30.63 -2.19 -7.93
N ALA A 27 -31.31 -2.63 -6.87
CA ALA A 27 -30.73 -2.68 -5.52
C ALA A 27 -29.55 -3.67 -5.46
N ILE A 28 -29.72 -4.87 -6.03
CA ILE A 28 -28.65 -5.88 -6.14
C ILE A 28 -27.48 -5.35 -6.97
N ASN A 29 -27.74 -4.69 -8.10
CA ASN A 29 -26.67 -4.15 -8.94
C ASN A 29 -25.88 -3.04 -8.23
N ARG A 30 -26.57 -2.18 -7.45
CA ARG A 30 -25.89 -1.16 -6.61
C ARG A 30 -25.04 -1.81 -5.53
N LEU A 31 -25.56 -2.85 -4.87
CA LEU A 31 -24.80 -3.60 -3.88
C LEU A 31 -23.58 -4.24 -4.52
N ALA A 32 -23.72 -4.93 -5.65
CA ALA A 32 -22.63 -5.53 -6.41
C ALA A 32 -21.55 -4.49 -6.79
N SER A 33 -21.96 -3.33 -7.32
CA SER A 33 -21.03 -2.24 -7.64
C SER A 33 -20.35 -1.65 -6.39
N SER A 34 -21.06 -1.58 -5.26
CA SER A 34 -20.51 -1.08 -4.00
C SER A 34 -19.50 -2.06 -3.40
N THR A 35 -19.76 -3.37 -3.51
CA THR A 35 -18.83 -4.40 -3.08
C THR A 35 -17.61 -4.46 -3.97
N GLU A 36 -17.76 -4.27 -5.28
CA GLU A 36 -16.64 -4.19 -6.22
C GLU A 36 -15.75 -2.98 -5.93
N LEU A 37 -16.33 -1.80 -5.66
CA LEU A 37 -15.55 -0.65 -5.22
C LEU A 37 -14.89 -0.88 -3.86
N ALA A 38 -15.56 -1.56 -2.93
CA ALA A 38 -14.98 -1.91 -1.64
C ALA A 38 -13.79 -2.88 -1.78
N THR A 39 -13.86 -3.87 -2.67
CA THR A 39 -12.74 -4.80 -2.92
C THR A 39 -11.60 -4.11 -3.65
N LEU A 40 -11.89 -3.25 -4.64
CA LEU A 40 -10.86 -2.48 -5.35
C LEU A 40 -10.12 -1.51 -4.42
N THR A 41 -10.84 -0.82 -3.53
CA THR A 41 -10.23 0.09 -2.56
C THR A 41 -9.41 -0.66 -1.51
N ALA A 42 -9.86 -1.83 -1.06
CA ALA A 42 -9.09 -2.70 -0.18
C ALA A 42 -7.81 -3.21 -0.87
N ALA A 43 -7.90 -3.67 -2.12
CA ALA A 43 -6.75 -4.11 -2.90
C ALA A 43 -5.73 -2.98 -3.13
N ALA A 44 -6.21 -1.77 -3.43
CA ALA A 44 -5.35 -0.60 -3.59
C ALA A 44 -4.61 -0.25 -2.28
N ARG A 45 -5.27 -0.34 -1.12
CA ARG A 45 -4.62 -0.15 0.19
C ARG A 45 -3.57 -1.23 0.47
N ALA A 46 -3.90 -2.48 0.18
CA ALA A 46 -2.98 -3.60 0.36
C ALA A 46 -1.69 -3.43 -0.50
N GLN A 47 -1.82 -2.94 -1.74
CA GLN A 47 -0.65 -2.66 -2.59
C GLN A 47 0.25 -1.57 -2.00
N VAL A 48 -0.33 -0.52 -1.42
CA VAL A 48 0.44 0.55 -0.76
C VAL A 48 1.16 0.00 0.48
N GLU A 49 0.49 -0.82 1.29
CA GLU A 49 1.11 -1.47 2.44
C GLU A 49 2.23 -2.44 2.04
N GLN A 50 2.03 -3.22 0.98
CA GLN A 50 3.04 -4.11 0.45
C GLN A 50 4.27 -3.35 -0.04
N ALA A 51 4.09 -2.28 -0.82
CA ALA A 51 5.20 -1.45 -1.28
C ALA A 51 5.98 -0.80 -0.11
N ARG A 52 5.29 -0.47 1.00
CA ARG A 52 5.93 0.03 2.22
C ARG A 52 6.78 -1.03 2.90
N LEU A 53 6.29 -2.27 3.00
CA LEU A 53 7.05 -3.39 3.55
C LEU A 53 8.28 -3.71 2.70
N ASP A 54 8.12 -3.76 1.37
CA ASP A 54 9.23 -4.01 0.44
C ASP A 54 10.35 -2.96 0.58
N ALA A 55 9.98 -1.68 0.78
CA ALA A 55 10.95 -0.62 1.01
C ALA A 55 11.72 -0.79 2.33
N ILE A 56 11.03 -1.22 3.40
CA ILE A 56 11.67 -1.52 4.70
C ILE A 56 12.64 -2.71 4.54
N ASP A 57 12.21 -3.77 3.85
CA ASP A 57 13.03 -4.96 3.63
C ASP A 57 14.29 -4.65 2.82
N GLN A 58 14.20 -3.80 1.80
CA GLN A 58 15.38 -3.35 1.03
C GLN A 58 16.38 -2.58 1.89
N VAL A 59 15.90 -1.66 2.73
CA VAL A 59 16.77 -0.88 3.62
C VAL A 59 17.41 -1.80 4.67
N ALA A 60 16.63 -2.71 5.25
CA ALA A 60 17.13 -3.69 6.22
C ALA A 60 18.17 -4.62 5.58
N ALA A 61 17.93 -5.13 4.37
CA ALA A 61 18.88 -5.97 3.64
C ALA A 61 20.20 -5.24 3.37
N ARG A 62 20.14 -3.97 2.95
CA ARG A 62 21.34 -3.14 2.75
C ARG A 62 22.09 -2.88 4.07
N GLY A 63 21.36 -2.62 5.15
CA GLY A 63 21.95 -2.46 6.48
C GLY A 63 22.68 -3.73 6.93
N MET A 64 22.03 -4.89 6.80
CA MET A 64 22.62 -6.18 7.14
C MET A 64 23.87 -6.50 6.32
N GLN A 65 23.91 -6.15 5.03
CA GLN A 65 25.12 -6.30 4.21
C GLN A 65 26.28 -5.45 4.73
N GLY A 66 26.01 -4.22 5.15
CA GLY A 66 27.01 -3.34 5.77
C GLY A 66 27.55 -3.93 7.08
N VAL A 67 26.65 -4.37 7.96
CA VAL A 67 27.00 -5.02 9.23
C VAL A 67 27.85 -6.28 8.98
N ALA A 68 27.45 -7.14 8.04
CA ALA A 68 28.19 -8.36 7.72
C ALA A 68 29.62 -8.08 7.24
N MET A 69 29.82 -7.05 6.41
CA MET A 69 31.16 -6.62 5.97
C MET A 69 32.01 -6.13 7.14
N VAL A 70 31.43 -5.33 8.04
CA VAL A 70 32.11 -4.86 9.26
C VAL A 70 32.50 -6.05 10.15
N THR A 71 31.60 -7.00 10.36
CA THR A 71 31.88 -8.20 11.17
C THR A 71 33.00 -9.05 10.56
N GLN A 72 33.09 -9.17 9.23
CA GLN A 72 34.23 -9.87 8.60
C GLN A 72 35.56 -9.16 8.87
N PHE A 73 35.58 -7.83 8.77
CA PHE A 73 36.77 -7.06 9.10
C PHE A 73 37.15 -7.17 10.58
N GLU A 74 36.17 -7.19 11.49
CA GLU A 74 36.42 -7.44 12.92
C GLU A 74 37.07 -8.80 13.14
N GLN A 75 36.54 -9.86 12.54
CA GLN A 75 37.13 -11.20 12.67
C GLN A 75 38.58 -11.25 12.18
N GLN A 76 38.87 -10.60 11.06
CA GLN A 76 40.24 -10.49 10.54
C GLN A 76 41.16 -9.68 11.46
N LEU A 77 40.68 -8.56 12.00
CA LEU A 77 41.46 -7.72 12.92
C LEU A 77 41.70 -8.38 14.28
N THR A 78 40.77 -9.21 14.74
CA THR A 78 40.89 -9.89 16.03
C THR A 78 42.04 -10.91 16.04
N GLN A 79 42.36 -11.47 14.89
CA GLN A 79 43.52 -12.34 14.69
C GLN A 79 44.86 -11.57 14.73
N ALA A 80 44.85 -10.27 14.39
CA ALA A 80 46.05 -9.44 14.31
C ALA A 80 46.30 -8.60 15.57
N VAL A 81 45.25 -8.01 16.17
CA VAL A 81 45.34 -7.12 17.34
C VAL A 81 44.14 -7.32 18.27
N PRO A 82 44.24 -8.19 19.29
CA PRO A 82 43.14 -8.49 20.21
C PRO A 82 42.63 -7.28 21.01
N LEU A 83 43.50 -6.29 21.28
CA LEU A 83 43.15 -5.08 22.01
C LEU A 83 42.33 -4.08 21.15
N ALA A 84 42.46 -4.15 19.82
CA ALA A 84 41.66 -3.36 18.89
C ALA A 84 40.24 -3.93 18.72
N ALA A 85 40.08 -5.26 18.89
CA ALA A 85 38.81 -5.95 18.73
C ALA A 85 37.71 -5.42 19.69
N SER A 86 38.06 -5.16 20.96
CA SER A 86 37.08 -4.63 21.92
C SER A 86 36.60 -3.21 21.59
N ARG A 87 37.48 -2.37 21.03
CA ARG A 87 37.12 -1.02 20.58
C ARG A 87 36.27 -1.06 19.31
N LEU A 88 36.58 -1.99 18.41
CA LEU A 88 35.79 -2.22 17.20
C LEU A 88 34.40 -2.73 17.56
N GLN A 89 34.29 -3.70 18.46
CA GLN A 89 33.01 -4.23 18.90
C GLN A 89 32.12 -3.17 19.55
N ALA A 90 32.70 -2.29 20.38
CA ALA A 90 31.97 -1.14 20.92
C ALA A 90 31.50 -0.16 19.82
N LEU A 91 32.27 -0.01 18.74
CA LEU A 91 31.91 0.84 17.60
C LEU A 91 30.83 0.16 16.72
N GLY A 92 30.92 -1.16 16.55
CA GLY A 92 29.92 -2.00 15.90
C GLY A 92 28.57 -1.94 16.62
N ASP A 93 28.55 -2.05 17.95
CA ASP A 93 27.34 -1.92 18.76
C ASP A 93 26.72 -0.52 18.63
N MET A 94 27.53 0.55 18.67
CA MET A 94 27.04 1.92 18.45
C MET A 94 26.48 2.13 17.05
N HIS A 95 27.13 1.54 16.03
CA HIS A 95 26.67 1.63 14.65
C HIS A 95 25.37 0.86 14.43
N ALA A 96 25.26 -0.36 14.98
CA ALA A 96 24.04 -1.15 14.93
C ALA A 96 22.86 -0.41 15.58
N LEU A 97 23.09 0.27 16.72
CA LEU A 97 22.08 1.13 17.35
C LEU A 97 21.69 2.32 16.47
N GLN A 98 22.63 3.00 15.81
CA GLN A 98 22.32 4.08 14.88
C GLN A 98 21.46 3.60 13.70
N VAL A 99 21.82 2.48 13.07
CA VAL A 99 21.05 1.89 11.98
C VAL A 99 19.64 1.52 12.45
N ALA A 100 19.50 0.92 13.64
CA ALA A 100 18.19 0.62 14.21
C ALA A 100 17.34 1.89 14.45
N MET A 101 17.96 2.97 14.91
CA MET A 101 17.28 4.26 15.08
C MET A 101 16.84 4.86 13.74
N GLU A 102 17.67 4.80 12.70
CA GLU A 102 17.33 5.28 11.35
C GLU A 102 16.22 4.45 10.70
N ILE A 103 16.24 3.13 10.85
CA ILE A 103 15.12 2.28 10.39
C ILE A 103 13.85 2.67 11.13
N SER A 104 13.91 2.85 12.45
CA SER A 104 12.74 3.25 13.24
C SER A 104 12.19 4.65 12.89
N SER A 105 13.06 5.58 12.48
CA SER A 105 12.67 6.93 12.07
C SER A 105 12.07 6.91 10.66
N PHE A 106 12.65 6.12 9.76
CA PHE A 106 12.12 5.85 8.42
C PHE A 106 10.73 5.19 8.48
N THR A 107 10.55 4.14 9.30
CA THR A 107 9.24 3.50 9.51
C THR A 107 8.19 4.49 10.02
N ARG A 108 8.56 5.41 10.92
CA ARG A 108 7.67 6.49 11.39
C ARG A 108 7.35 7.53 10.33
N GLY A 109 8.32 7.86 9.48
CA GLY A 109 8.14 8.80 8.36
C GLY A 109 7.17 8.27 7.31
N LEU A 110 7.19 6.95 7.03
CA LEU A 110 6.26 6.30 6.10
C LEU A 110 4.83 6.18 6.63
N GLY A 111 4.62 6.31 7.94
CA GLY A 111 3.31 6.22 8.60
C GLY A 111 2.52 7.53 8.67
N ARG A 112 3.11 8.67 8.28
CA ARG A 112 2.44 9.97 8.17
C ARG A 112 2.07 10.25 6.72
#